data_AF-A0A7Y3KXI0-F1
#
_entry.id   AF-A0A7Y3KXI0-F1
#
_cell.length_a   1.000
_cell.length_b   1.000
_cell.length_c   1.000
_cell.angle_alpha   90.00
_cell.angle_beta   90.00
_cell.angle_gamma   90.00
#
_symmetry.space_group_name_H-M   'P 1'
#
loop_
_entity.id
_entity.type
_entity.pdbx_description
1 polymer ?
#
loop_
_entity_poly.entity_id
_entity_poly.type
_entity_poly.pdbx_seq_one_letter_code
_entity_poly.pdbx_strand_id
1 'polypeptide(L)'
;MRSLNIYRACTWTEKRTILSFYWSKKAAPSPRLEAAAREYAPWASIFVGAIWLELLFVTFFFVARQSTWAALGAMVASLWSVGLAWALHCQYVIAGRSPQPVAEFGSPLSTEGGPDWL
;
A
#
# COMPACT_ATOMS: atom_id res chain seq x y z
N MET A 1 18.03 -0.05 7.01
CA MET A 1 16.99 -0.29 5.99
C MET A 1 16.46 -1.71 6.18
N ARG A 2 15.21 -1.91 6.60
CA ARG A 2 14.63 -3.27 6.69
C ARG A 2 14.47 -3.81 5.27
N SER A 3 15.02 -5.00 5.00
CA SER A 3 14.94 -5.64 3.68
C SER A 3 13.51 -6.10 3.38
N LEU A 4 13.01 -5.93 2.15
CA LEU A 4 11.74 -6.49 1.66
C LEU A 4 11.78 -8.04 1.51
N ASN A 5 12.49 -8.75 2.38
CA ASN A 5 12.74 -10.18 2.20
C ASN A 5 11.44 -11.00 2.34
N ILE A 6 10.55 -10.63 3.27
CA ILE A 6 9.28 -11.33 3.46
C ILE A 6 8.32 -11.00 2.32
N TYR A 7 8.23 -9.73 1.92
CA TYR A 7 7.39 -9.31 0.79
C TYR A 7 7.82 -9.93 -0.54
N ARG A 8 9.14 -10.04 -0.81
CA ARG A 8 9.65 -10.67 -2.05
C ARG A 8 9.33 -12.16 -2.11
N ALA A 9 9.39 -12.85 -0.98
CA ALA A 9 9.09 -14.27 -0.87
C ALA A 9 7.59 -14.60 -0.94
N CYS A 10 6.71 -13.60 -0.95
CA CYS A 10 5.27 -13.80 -1.09
C CYS A 10 4.85 -14.08 -2.53
N THR A 11 3.84 -14.94 -2.69
CA THR A 11 3.18 -15.23 -3.96
C THR A 11 2.40 -14.01 -4.47
N TRP A 12 1.99 -14.03 -5.74
CA TRP A 12 1.23 -12.92 -6.33
C TRP A 12 -0.13 -12.70 -5.64
N THR A 13 -0.80 -13.79 -5.25
CA THR A 13 -2.06 -13.72 -4.49
C THR A 13 -1.86 -13.07 -3.12
N GLU A 14 -0.79 -13.46 -2.40
CA GLU A 14 -0.44 -12.85 -1.11
C GLU A 14 -0.13 -11.36 -1.24
N LYS A 15 0.57 -10.94 -2.31
CA LYS A 15 0.85 -9.52 -2.57
C LYS A 15 -0.43 -8.71 -2.79
N ARG A 16 -1.42 -9.24 -3.51
CA ARG A 16 -2.72 -8.58 -3.64
C ARG A 16 -3.45 -8.46 -2.30
N THR A 17 -3.35 -9.48 -1.46
CA THR A 17 -3.93 -9.47 -0.11
C THR A 17 -3.23 -8.46 0.81
N ILE A 18 -1.90 -8.33 0.71
CA ILE A 18 -1.13 -7.29 1.42
C ILE A 18 -1.59 -5.90 0.99
N LEU A 19 -1.78 -5.69 -0.32
CA LEU A 19 -2.23 -4.41 -0.87
C LEU A 19 -3.65 -4.08 -0.40
N SER A 20 -4.57 -5.05 -0.47
CA SER A 20 -5.96 -4.85 -0.01
C SER A 20 -6.01 -4.60 1.49
N PHE A 21 -5.21 -5.30 2.29
CA PHE A 21 -5.06 -5.07 3.73
C PHE A 21 -4.55 -3.66 4.02
N TYR A 22 -3.51 -3.21 3.31
CA TYR A 22 -2.92 -1.88 3.46
C TYR A 22 -3.95 -0.77 3.22
N TRP A 23 -4.73 -0.87 2.14
CA TRP A 23 -5.71 0.16 1.77
C TRP A 23 -7.02 0.08 2.54
N SER A 24 -7.46 -1.12 2.94
CA SER A 24 -8.76 -1.33 3.61
C SER A 24 -8.73 -1.25 5.13
N LYS A 25 -7.54 -1.19 5.76
CA LYS A 25 -7.32 -1.23 7.22
C LYS A 25 -7.89 -2.47 7.94
N LYS A 26 -8.36 -3.49 7.20
CA LYS A 26 -8.93 -4.71 7.80
C LYS A 26 -7.90 -5.47 8.65
N ALA A 27 -8.32 -6.46 9.42
CA ALA A 27 -7.40 -7.33 10.15
C ALA A 27 -6.54 -8.13 9.15
N ALA A 28 -5.28 -8.39 9.50
CA ALA A 28 -4.40 -9.17 8.64
C ALA A 28 -4.87 -10.63 8.71
N PRO A 29 -4.96 -11.35 7.58
CA PRO A 29 -5.36 -12.76 7.61
C PRO A 29 -4.31 -13.63 8.32
N SER A 30 -3.05 -13.18 8.35
CA SER A 30 -1.96 -13.90 9.03
C SER A 30 -0.87 -12.95 9.55
N PRO A 31 -0.11 -13.35 10.59
CA PRO A 31 1.02 -12.57 11.12
C PRO A 31 2.12 -12.32 10.07
N ARG A 32 2.32 -13.27 9.15
CA ARG A 32 3.28 -13.15 8.03
C ARG A 32 2.86 -12.04 7.05
N LEU A 33 1.58 -11.96 6.72
CA LEU A 33 1.03 -10.90 5.86
C LEU A 33 1.11 -9.54 6.55
N GLU A 34 0.91 -9.48 7.87
CA GLU A 34 1.06 -8.26 8.66
C GLU A 34 2.52 -7.75 8.68
N ALA A 35 3.49 -8.66 8.83
CA ALA A 35 4.91 -8.34 8.76
C ALA A 35 5.29 -7.84 7.36
N ALA A 36 4.84 -8.52 6.31
CA ALA A 36 5.08 -8.10 4.92
C ALA A 36 4.41 -6.75 4.60
N ALA A 37 3.21 -6.48 5.13
CA ALA A 37 2.54 -5.20 4.99
C ALA A 37 3.29 -4.07 5.70
N ARG A 38 3.88 -4.32 6.87
CA ARG A 38 4.75 -3.35 7.57
C ARG A 38 6.00 -3.01 6.77
N GLU A 39 6.62 -3.99 6.11
CA GLU A 39 7.77 -3.76 5.22
C GLU A 39 7.37 -2.95 3.98
N TYR A 40 6.19 -3.24 3.41
CA TYR A 40 5.70 -2.60 2.19
C TYR A 40 5.15 -1.19 2.41
N ALA A 41 4.54 -0.91 3.57
CA ALA A 41 3.89 0.35 3.91
C ALA A 41 4.68 1.63 3.57
N PRO A 42 5.97 1.79 3.97
CA PRO A 42 6.72 2.99 3.63
C PRO A 42 6.95 3.14 2.12
N TRP A 43 7.12 2.04 1.39
CA TRP A 43 7.31 2.09 -0.06
C TRP A 43 6.05 2.51 -0.79
N ALA A 44 4.88 2.03 -0.35
CA ALA A 44 3.60 2.46 -0.91
C ALA A 44 3.42 3.98 -0.79
N SER A 45 3.69 4.54 0.39
CA SER A 45 3.62 6.00 0.62
C SER A 45 4.61 6.77 -0.24
N ILE A 46 5.84 6.27 -0.41
CA ILE A 46 6.85 6.91 -1.27
C ILE A 46 6.38 6.95 -2.73
N PHE A 47 5.84 5.87 -3.28
CA PHE A 47 5.34 5.84 -4.66
C PHE A 47 4.16 6.81 -4.87
N VAL A 48 3.21 6.83 -3.94
CA VAL A 48 2.07 7.78 -4.01
C VAL A 48 2.58 9.22 -3.91
N GLY A 49 3.56 9.48 -3.03
CA GLY A 49 4.19 10.79 -2.89
C GLY A 49 4.94 11.24 -4.15
N ALA A 50 5.65 10.34 -4.82
CA ALA A 50 6.34 10.62 -6.07
C ALA A 50 5.35 11.00 -7.19
N ILE A 51 4.27 10.22 -7.37
CA ILE A 51 3.22 10.52 -8.36
C ILE A 51 2.55 11.87 -8.04
N TRP A 52 2.28 12.14 -6.77
CA TRP A 52 1.71 13.42 -6.35
C TRP A 52 2.63 14.60 -6.66
N LEU A 53 3.94 14.45 -6.44
CA LEU A 53 4.93 15.50 -6.75
C LEU A 53 5.01 15.76 -8.26
N GLU A 54 5.00 14.72 -9.08
CA GLU A 54 4.94 14.88 -10.54
C GLU A 54 3.68 15.62 -10.98
N LEU A 55 2.52 15.29 -10.40
CA LEU A 55 1.26 15.98 -10.67
C LEU A 55 1.29 17.46 -10.28
N LEU A 56 1.93 17.80 -9.15
CA LEU A 56 2.14 19.19 -8.76
C LEU A 56 3.01 19.93 -9.77
N PHE A 57 4.08 19.29 -10.26
CA PHE A 57 4.96 19.88 -11.25
C PHE A 57 4.23 20.17 -12.56
N VAL A 58 3.44 19.21 -13.05
CA VAL A 58 2.61 19.37 -14.25
C VAL A 58 1.56 20.48 -14.05
N THR A 59 0.89 20.50 -12.91
CA THR A 59 -0.12 21.52 -12.57
C THR A 59 0.52 22.91 -12.51
N PHE A 60 1.68 23.02 -11.85
CA PHE A 60 2.45 24.27 -11.79
C PHE A 60 2.80 24.79 -13.17
N PHE A 61 3.21 23.92 -14.10
CA PHE A 61 3.48 24.29 -15.48
C PHE A 61 2.24 24.86 -16.19
N PHE A 62 1.07 24.23 -16.02
CA PHE A 62 -0.18 24.76 -16.58
C PHE A 62 -0.60 26.10 -15.98
N VAL A 63 -0.42 26.28 -14.67
CA VAL A 63 -0.68 27.56 -13.98
C VAL A 63 0.24 28.65 -14.52
N ALA A 64 1.55 28.38 -14.64
CA ALA A 64 2.52 29.33 -15.17
C ALA A 64 2.21 29.75 -16.61
N ARG A 65 1.58 28.87 -17.39
CA ARG A 65 1.12 29.12 -18.76
C ARG A 65 -0.26 29.81 -18.84
N GLN A 66 -0.89 30.14 -17.70
CA GLN A 66 -2.28 30.63 -17.63
C GLN A 66 -3.27 29.77 -18.42
N SER A 67 -3.02 28.46 -18.44
CA SER A 67 -3.83 27.52 -19.20
C SER A 67 -5.13 27.21 -18.46
N THR A 68 -6.25 27.12 -19.16
CA THR A 68 -7.53 26.67 -18.60
C THR A 68 -7.46 25.25 -18.02
N TRP A 69 -6.50 24.44 -18.48
CA TRP A 69 -6.21 23.11 -17.95
C TRP A 69 -5.61 23.13 -16.54
N ALA A 70 -5.15 24.28 -16.04
CA ALA A 70 -4.64 24.43 -14.68
C ALA A 70 -5.69 24.07 -13.62
N ALA A 71 -6.98 24.39 -13.88
CA ALA A 71 -8.07 24.04 -12.99
C ALA A 71 -8.24 22.51 -12.88
N LEU A 72 -8.19 21.80 -14.01
CA LEU A 72 -8.25 20.35 -14.03
C LEU A 72 -7.04 19.73 -13.31
N GLY A 73 -5.84 20.26 -13.56
CA GLY A 73 -4.62 19.87 -12.85
C GLY A 73 -4.75 20.02 -11.33
N ALA A 74 -5.26 21.16 -10.88
CA ALA A 74 -5.48 21.43 -9.45
C ALA A 74 -6.51 20.48 -8.81
N MET A 75 -7.60 20.15 -9.53
CA MET A 75 -8.59 19.16 -9.07
C MET A 75 -7.96 17.77 -8.91
N VAL A 76 -7.20 17.32 -9.91
CA VAL A 76 -6.51 16.03 -9.87
C VAL A 76 -5.46 16.01 -8.75
N ALA A 77 -4.65 17.05 -8.62
CA ALA A 77 -3.66 17.16 -7.54
C ALA A 77 -4.34 17.12 -6.16
N SER A 78 -5.50 17.77 -5.99
CA SER A 78 -6.27 17.75 -4.74
C SER A 78 -6.79 16.35 -4.40
N LEU A 79 -7.31 15.60 -5.39
CA LEU A 79 -7.71 14.20 -5.19
C LEU A 79 -6.53 13.32 -4.75
N TRP A 80 -5.37 13.51 -5.38
CA TRP A 80 -4.16 12.79 -5.00
C TRP A 80 -3.60 13.21 -3.64
N SER A 81 -3.77 14.48 -3.22
CA SER A 81 -3.44 14.93 -1.86
C SER A 81 -4.22 14.15 -0.82
N VAL A 82 -5.52 13.91 -1.06
CA VAL A 82 -6.36 13.08 -0.17
C VAL A 82 -5.86 11.63 -0.17
N GLY A 83 -5.51 11.08 -1.33
CA GLY A 83 -4.94 9.74 -1.45
C GLY A 83 -3.61 9.58 -0.71
N LEU A 84 -2.73 10.58 -0.78
CA LEU A 84 -1.46 10.61 -0.05
C LEU A 84 -1.69 10.70 1.47
N ALA A 85 -2.57 11.59 1.91
CA ALA A 85 -2.95 11.68 3.32
C ALA A 85 -3.52 10.35 3.84
N TRP A 86 -4.34 9.67 3.03
CA TRP A 86 -4.85 8.34 3.35
C TRP A 86 -3.74 7.29 3.44
N ALA A 87 -2.80 7.26 2.49
CA ALA A 87 -1.66 6.35 2.52
C ALA A 87 -0.79 6.56 3.77
N LEU A 88 -0.45 7.80 4.10
CA LEU A 88 0.30 8.15 5.31
C LEU A 88 -0.44 7.74 6.59
N HIS A 89 -1.74 7.94 6.62
CA HIS A 89 -2.58 7.51 7.75
C HIS A 89 -2.62 5.98 7.87
N CYS A 90 -2.74 5.23 6.76
CA CYS A 90 -2.64 3.77 6.79
C CYS A 90 -1.27 3.30 7.30
N GLN A 91 -0.19 3.94 6.86
CA GLN A 91 1.15 3.64 7.36
C GLN A 91 1.26 3.90 8.87
N TYR A 92 0.71 5.01 9.36
CA TYR A 92 0.69 5.32 10.80
C TYR A 92 -0.07 4.26 11.60
N VAL A 93 -1.25 3.85 11.13
CA VAL A 93 -2.05 2.78 11.77
C VAL A 93 -1.30 1.46 11.81
N ILE A 94 -0.62 1.09 10.72
CA ILE A 94 0.15 -0.16 10.62
C ILE A 94 1.42 -0.11 11.49
N ALA A 95 2.07 1.06 11.59
CA ALA A 95 3.22 1.28 12.46
C ALA A 95 2.84 1.23 13.95
N GLY A 96 1.63 1.68 14.30
CA GLY A 96 1.10 1.67 15.67
C GLY A 96 0.57 0.31 16.15
N ARG A 97 0.37 -0.67 15.27
CA ARG A 97 0.02 -2.04 15.70
C ARG A 97 1.26 -2.70 16.32
N SER A 98 1.11 -3.23 17.53
CA SER A 98 2.15 -4.05 18.15
C SER A 98 2.45 -5.26 17.24
N PRO A 99 3.71 -5.72 17.15
CA PRO A 99 4.01 -6.96 16.46
C PRO A 99 3.29 -8.10 17.17
N GLN A 100 2.38 -8.79 16.48
CA GLN A 100 1.97 -10.12 16.91
C GLN A 100 3.23 -10.99 16.91
N PRO A 101 3.48 -11.80 17.97
CA PRO A 101 4.60 -12.72 17.96
C PRO A 101 4.47 -13.61 16.72
N VAL A 102 5.51 -13.59 15.88
CA VAL A 102 5.62 -14.52 14.77
C VAL A 102 5.91 -15.88 15.42
N ALA A 103 4.85 -16.57 15.83
CA ALA A 103 4.99 -17.97 16.23
C ALA A 103 5.68 -18.68 15.07
N GLU A 104 6.84 -19.28 15.34
CA GLU A 104 7.50 -20.20 14.41
C GLU A 104 6.46 -21.22 13.96
N PHE A 105 5.95 -21.07 12.75
CA PHE A 105 5.12 -22.08 12.15
C PHE A 105 5.62 -22.31 10.74
N GLY A 106 6.16 -23.51 10.58
CA GLY A 106 6.62 -24.04 9.32
C GLY A 106 5.52 -24.14 8.29
N SER A 107 6.00 -24.20 7.05
CA SER A 107 5.32 -24.64 5.84
C SER A 107 4.44 -23.61 5.12
N PRO A 108 4.54 -23.57 3.77
CA PRO A 108 3.68 -22.77 2.92
C PRO A 108 2.24 -23.18 3.12
N LEU A 109 1.32 -22.20 3.01
CA LEU A 109 -0.13 -22.39 2.91
C LEU A 109 -0.44 -23.75 2.26
N SER A 110 -0.91 -24.71 3.06
CA SER A 110 -1.49 -25.93 2.54
C SER A 110 -2.63 -25.51 1.61
N THR A 111 -2.52 -25.95 0.37
CA THR A 111 -3.64 -26.11 -0.53
C THR A 111 -4.56 -27.17 0.04
N GLU A 112 -5.44 -26.81 0.97
CA GLU A 112 -6.60 -27.62 1.32
C GLU A 112 -7.88 -26.82 1.06
N GLY A 113 -8.76 -27.43 0.28
CA GLY A 113 -9.97 -26.83 -0.27
C GLY A 113 -10.20 -27.18 -1.74
N GLY A 114 -9.88 -28.42 -2.15
CA GLY A 114 -10.52 -29.00 -3.33
C GLY A 114 -12.02 -29.16 -3.02
N PRO A 115 -12.92 -28.93 -3.97
CA PRO A 115 -14.35 -29.09 -3.71
C PRO A 115 -14.71 -30.58 -3.62
N ASP A 116 -15.14 -30.99 -2.43
CA ASP A 116 -15.69 -32.32 -2.14
C ASP A 116 -17.14 -32.36 -2.64
N TRP A 117 -17.34 -32.76 -3.90
CA TRP A 117 -18.62 -33.30 -4.37
C TRP A 117 -18.36 -34.57 -5.17
N LEU A 118 -18.22 -35.67 -4.44
CA LEU A 118 -18.63 -37.02 -4.85
C LEU A 118 -19.46 -37.61 -3.70
#